data_AF-A0A8D2D3Y6-F1
#
_entry.id   AF-A0A8D2D3Y6-F1
#
_cell.length_a   1.000
_cell.length_b   1.000
_cell.length_c   1.000
_cell.angle_alpha   90.00
_cell.angle_beta   90.00
_cell.angle_gamma   90.00
#
_symmetry.space_group_name_H-M   'P 1'
#
loop_
_entity.id
_entity.type
_entity.pdbx_description
1 polymer ?
#
loop_
_entity_poly.entity_id
_entity_poly.type
_entity_poly.pdbx_seq_one_letter_code
_entity_poly.pdbx_strand_id
1 'polypeptide(L)'
;MAHFYECPLRLEKGFILDGVAVSTVARAYGYTKPKLWSAIPPYNAQQDYHAHRYFQSHVVPPILRKTQQDHGGTGRDGWIVDYFHIFGQGQRYLNRRNWAGAGHSLQQVTGHDHYNVNLKPTMGFNGRFGYRRNTPSLRHHTSVFGEITQFPLF
;
A
#
# COMPACT_ATOMS: atom_id res chain seq x y z
N MET A 1 -11.09 3.66 -32.88
CA MET A 1 -11.26 3.62 -31.41
C MET A 1 -10.92 2.22 -30.91
N ALA A 2 -9.62 1.93 -30.78
CA ALA A 2 -9.16 0.70 -30.16
C ALA A 2 -8.91 1.02 -28.68
N HIS A 3 -9.90 0.75 -27.83
CA HIS A 3 -9.64 0.71 -26.40
C HIS A 3 -8.68 -0.44 -26.16
N PHE A 4 -7.39 -0.10 -26.09
CA PHE A 4 -6.36 -0.98 -25.55
C PHE A 4 -6.81 -1.32 -24.12
N TYR A 5 -7.43 -2.48 -23.95
CA TYR A 5 -7.58 -3.08 -22.64
C TYR A 5 -6.15 -3.34 -22.14
N GLU A 6 -5.58 -2.38 -21.42
CA GLU A 6 -4.34 -2.63 -20.71
C GLU A 6 -4.58 -3.84 -19.80
N CYS A 7 -3.79 -4.88 -19.99
CA CYS A 7 -3.87 -6.10 -19.21
C CYS A 7 -3.92 -5.72 -17.72
N PRO A 8 -4.90 -6.19 -16.91
CA PRO A 8 -5.00 -5.85 -15.49
C PRO A 8 -3.68 -6.03 -14.74
N LEU A 9 -2.91 -7.07 -15.10
CA LEU A 9 -1.56 -7.30 -14.59
C LEU A 9 -0.56 -6.16 -14.88
N ARG A 10 -0.65 -5.53 -16.05
CA ARG A 10 0.18 -4.38 -16.43
C ARG A 10 -0.19 -3.13 -15.63
N LEU A 11 -1.48 -2.88 -15.46
CA LEU A 11 -2.00 -1.78 -14.64
C LEU A 11 -1.64 -1.96 -13.15
N GLU A 12 -1.74 -3.19 -12.63
CA GLU A 12 -1.30 -3.54 -11.30
C GLU A 12 0.21 -3.34 -11.12
N LYS A 13 1.02 -3.78 -12.08
CA LYS A 13 2.49 -3.56 -12.06
C LYS A 13 2.86 -2.08 -12.12
N GLY A 14 2.05 -1.26 -12.80
CA GLY A 14 2.21 0.19 -12.86
C GLY A 14 1.65 0.94 -11.66
N PHE A 15 1.22 0.24 -10.59
CA PHE A 15 0.58 0.84 -9.40
C PHE A 15 -0.72 1.60 -9.69
N ILE A 16 -1.31 1.47 -10.87
CA ILE A 16 -2.60 2.10 -11.23
C ILE A 16 -3.75 1.37 -10.52
N LEU A 17 -3.60 0.06 -10.31
CA LEU A 17 -4.57 -0.82 -9.63
C LEU A 17 -3.93 -1.47 -8.39
N ASP A 18 -3.28 -0.68 -7.55
CA ASP A 18 -2.44 -1.17 -6.43
C ASP A 18 -3.20 -2.05 -5.40
N GLY A 19 -4.53 -1.95 -5.35
CA GLY A 19 -5.36 -2.70 -4.40
C GLY A 19 -5.97 -4.03 -4.89
N VAL A 20 -5.82 -4.43 -6.16
CA VAL A 20 -6.59 -5.59 -6.69
C VAL A 20 -6.15 -6.92 -6.06
N ALA A 21 -4.85 -7.12 -5.89
CA ALA A 21 -4.29 -8.29 -5.22
C ALA A 21 -4.78 -8.38 -3.76
N VAL A 22 -4.68 -7.27 -3.02
CA VAL A 22 -5.12 -7.17 -1.62
C VAL A 22 -6.64 -7.38 -1.52
N SER A 23 -7.42 -6.76 -2.39
CA SER A 23 -8.89 -6.89 -2.44
C SER A 23 -9.33 -8.33 -2.74
N THR A 24 -8.66 -9.01 -3.67
CA THR A 24 -8.94 -10.40 -4.00
C THR A 24 -8.69 -11.32 -2.81
N VAL A 25 -7.54 -11.13 -2.14
CA VAL A 25 -7.20 -11.88 -0.92
C VAL A 25 -8.20 -11.57 0.20
N ALA A 26 -8.52 -10.31 0.43
CA ALA A 26 -9.48 -9.87 1.45
C ALA A 26 -10.86 -10.50 1.22
N ARG A 27 -11.33 -10.51 -0.04
CA ARG A 27 -12.61 -11.13 -0.40
C ARG A 27 -12.59 -12.64 -0.14
N ALA A 28 -11.52 -13.34 -0.49
CA ALA A 28 -11.38 -14.78 -0.24
C ALA A 28 -11.40 -15.11 1.26
N TYR A 29 -10.68 -14.34 2.07
CA TYR A 29 -10.70 -14.49 3.53
C TYR A 29 -12.04 -14.11 4.15
N GLY A 30 -12.73 -13.09 3.61
CA GLY A 30 -14.08 -12.71 4.03
C GLY A 30 -15.10 -13.86 3.97
N TYR A 31 -14.98 -14.74 2.96
CA TYR A 31 -15.86 -15.91 2.85
C TYR A 31 -15.39 -17.12 3.65
N THR A 32 -14.08 -17.37 3.69
CA THR A 32 -13.54 -18.62 4.26
C THR A 32 -13.17 -18.51 5.73
N LYS A 33 -12.53 -17.40 6.13
CA LYS A 33 -11.90 -17.21 7.45
C LYS A 33 -11.88 -15.71 7.85
N PRO A 34 -13.05 -15.05 8.02
CA PRO A 34 -13.15 -13.60 8.13
C PRO A 34 -12.47 -12.99 9.36
N LYS A 35 -12.25 -13.78 10.42
CA LYS A 35 -11.59 -13.31 11.65
C LYS A 35 -10.06 -13.46 11.64
N LEU A 36 -9.50 -14.16 10.65
CA LEU A 36 -8.10 -14.57 10.67
C LEU A 36 -7.19 -13.69 9.80
N TRP A 37 -7.76 -12.93 8.88
CA TRP A 37 -6.98 -12.08 7.98
C TRP A 37 -7.78 -10.86 7.56
N SER A 38 -7.12 -9.71 7.56
CA SER A 38 -7.64 -8.44 7.08
C SER A 38 -6.62 -7.75 6.20
N ALA A 39 -7.07 -6.81 5.37
CA ALA A 39 -6.15 -6.03 4.51
C ALA A 39 -5.09 -5.26 5.34
N ILE A 40 -5.46 -4.85 6.55
CA ILE A 40 -4.57 -4.19 7.49
C ILE A 40 -4.17 -5.25 8.54
N PRO A 41 -2.87 -5.60 8.67
CA PRO A 41 -2.42 -6.54 9.69
C PRO A 41 -2.53 -5.94 11.11
N PRO A 42 -2.71 -6.76 12.15
CA PRO A 42 -2.61 -6.29 13.52
C PRO A 42 -1.18 -5.78 13.79
N TYR A 43 -1.07 -4.68 14.52
CA TYR A 43 0.21 -4.11 14.88
C TYR A 43 0.85 -4.89 16.05
N ASN A 44 2.07 -5.38 15.85
CA ASN A 44 2.92 -5.94 16.90
C ASN A 44 4.15 -5.05 17.12
N ALA A 45 4.15 -4.32 18.24
CA ALA A 45 5.21 -3.39 18.57
C ALA A 45 6.58 -4.07 18.81
N GLN A 46 6.61 -5.32 19.28
CA GLN A 46 7.87 -6.04 19.49
C GLN A 46 8.57 -6.42 18.17
N GLN A 47 7.83 -6.44 17.06
CA GLN A 47 8.36 -6.69 15.71
C GLN A 47 8.67 -5.38 14.96
N ASP A 48 8.32 -4.22 15.50
CA ASP A 48 8.62 -2.94 14.88
C ASP A 48 10.10 -2.57 15.07
N TYR A 49 10.80 -2.40 13.95
CA TYR A 49 12.18 -1.95 13.91
C TYR A 49 12.39 -0.62 14.64
N HIS A 50 11.42 0.31 14.54
CA HIS A 50 11.52 1.63 15.17
C HIS A 50 11.30 1.56 16.69
N ALA A 51 10.52 0.59 17.17
CA ALA A 51 10.29 0.36 18.59
C ALA A 51 11.33 -0.58 19.23
N HIS A 52 12.18 -1.23 18.44
CA HIS A 52 13.12 -2.25 18.91
C HIS A 52 13.99 -1.81 20.10
N ARG A 53 14.50 -0.57 20.09
CA ARG A 53 15.31 -0.03 21.19
C ARG A 53 14.57 0.01 22.54
N TYR A 54 13.28 0.28 22.52
CA TYR A 54 12.46 0.29 23.74
C TYR A 54 12.40 -1.11 24.36
N PHE A 55 12.13 -2.13 23.54
CA PHE A 55 12.04 -3.52 24.00
C PHE A 55 13.37 -4.12 24.44
N GLN A 56 14.50 -3.59 23.95
CA GLN A 56 15.84 -3.96 24.40
C GLN A 56 16.31 -3.25 25.68
N SER A 57 15.59 -2.22 26.14
CA SER A 57 15.98 -1.48 27.35
C SER A 57 15.98 -2.41 28.59
N HIS A 58 16.89 -2.19 29.53
CA HIS A 58 17.07 -3.11 30.68
C HIS A 58 15.79 -3.37 31.50
N VAL A 59 14.87 -2.40 31.53
CA VAL A 59 13.65 -2.45 32.33
C VAL A 59 12.53 -3.30 31.69
N VAL A 60 12.53 -3.47 30.37
CA VAL A 60 11.41 -4.10 29.64
C VAL A 60 11.46 -5.64 29.67
N PRO A 61 12.59 -6.34 29.42
CA PRO A 61 12.65 -7.80 29.42
C PRO A 61 12.16 -8.48 30.71
N PRO A 62 12.44 -7.97 31.93
CA PRO A 62 11.88 -8.56 33.16
C PRO A 62 10.35 -8.49 33.19
N ILE A 63 9.76 -7.39 32.70
CA ILE A 63 8.31 -7.21 32.61
C ILE A 63 7.73 -8.19 31.61
N LEU A 64 8.34 -8.29 30.42
CA LEU A 64 7.90 -9.23 29.38
C LEU A 64 7.92 -10.67 29.86
N ARG A 65 8.95 -11.10 30.60
CA ARG A 65 9.00 -12.44 31.21
C ARG A 65 7.87 -12.65 32.21
N LYS A 66 7.60 -11.66 33.07
CA LYS A 66 6.52 -11.71 34.06
C LYS A 66 5.14 -11.82 33.40
N THR A 67 4.94 -11.16 32.26
CA THR A 67 3.69 -11.18 31.50
C THR A 67 3.64 -12.28 30.44
N GLN A 68 4.67 -13.13 30.34
CA GLN A 68 4.78 -14.18 29.31
C GLN A 68 4.70 -13.64 27.87
N GLN A 69 5.37 -12.52 27.62
CA GLN A 69 5.42 -11.80 26.34
C GLN A 69 6.86 -11.62 25.84
N ASP A 70 7.82 -12.38 26.37
CA ASP A 70 9.25 -12.30 26.07
C ASP A 70 9.66 -13.00 24.77
N HIS A 71 8.73 -13.69 24.11
CA HIS A 71 8.94 -14.45 22.87
C HIS A 71 8.47 -13.69 21.62
N GLY A 72 8.73 -12.38 21.54
CA GLY A 72 8.37 -11.53 20.39
C GLY A 72 6.93 -11.01 20.40
N GLY A 73 6.19 -11.28 21.48
CA GLY A 73 4.82 -10.81 21.70
C GLY A 73 3.82 -11.27 20.63
N THR A 74 2.56 -10.88 20.82
CA THR A 74 1.52 -11.05 19.80
C THR A 74 0.83 -9.72 19.54
N GLY A 75 0.36 -9.51 18.32
CA GLY A 75 -0.56 -8.45 18.00
C GLY A 75 -1.85 -8.55 18.83
N ARG A 76 -2.62 -7.46 18.82
CA ARG A 76 -3.90 -7.33 19.56
C ARG A 76 -4.85 -8.51 19.33
N ASP A 77 -4.89 -9.03 18.11
CA ASP A 77 -5.84 -10.06 17.70
C ASP A 77 -5.32 -11.50 17.94
N GLY A 78 -4.14 -11.62 18.55
CA GLY A 78 -3.56 -12.87 19.02
C GLY A 78 -2.67 -13.59 18.01
N TRP A 79 -1.89 -14.55 18.50
CA TRP A 79 -0.85 -15.25 17.74
C TRP A 79 -1.33 -15.95 16.47
N ILE A 80 -2.58 -16.44 16.45
CA ILE A 80 -3.14 -17.10 15.27
C ILE A 80 -3.31 -16.09 14.13
N VAL A 81 -3.80 -14.88 14.44
CA VAL A 81 -3.99 -13.84 13.44
C VAL A 81 -2.63 -13.35 12.93
N ASP A 82 -1.65 -13.18 13.82
CA ASP A 82 -0.27 -12.86 13.43
C ASP A 82 0.31 -13.93 12.50
N TYR A 83 0.11 -15.21 12.80
CA TYR A 83 0.54 -16.31 11.96
C TYR A 83 -0.02 -16.20 10.53
N PHE A 84 -1.30 -15.86 10.38
CA PHE A 84 -1.90 -15.67 9.06
C PHE A 84 -1.36 -14.44 8.32
N HIS A 85 -0.99 -13.38 9.04
CA HIS A 85 -0.37 -12.17 8.49
C HIS A 85 1.16 -12.26 8.30
N ILE A 86 1.79 -13.38 8.67
CA ILE A 86 3.20 -13.64 8.40
C ILE A 86 3.35 -14.80 7.40
N PHE A 87 2.66 -15.91 7.65
CA PHE A 87 2.82 -17.18 6.94
C PHE A 87 1.60 -17.63 6.14
N GLY A 88 0.45 -16.95 6.27
CA GLY A 88 -0.77 -17.29 5.55
C GLY A 88 -0.59 -17.25 4.03
N GLN A 89 -1.32 -18.10 3.30
CA GLN A 89 -1.15 -18.23 1.84
C GLN A 89 -1.37 -16.91 1.09
N GLY A 90 -2.44 -16.18 1.45
CA GLY A 90 -2.71 -14.86 0.88
C GLY A 90 -1.57 -13.87 1.19
N GLN A 91 -1.07 -13.88 2.42
CA GLN A 91 0.05 -13.04 2.80
C GLN A 91 1.33 -13.40 2.05
N ARG A 92 1.66 -14.69 1.88
CA ARG A 92 2.86 -15.14 1.15
C ARG A 92 2.85 -14.70 -0.31
N TYR A 93 1.66 -14.60 -0.91
CA TYR A 93 1.49 -14.02 -2.24
C TYR A 93 1.79 -12.51 -2.23
N LEU A 94 1.20 -11.77 -1.28
CA LEU A 94 1.43 -10.33 -1.14
C LEU A 94 2.89 -9.99 -0.82
N ASN A 95 3.54 -10.74 0.09
CA ASN A 95 4.96 -10.55 0.43
C ASN A 95 5.86 -10.74 -0.79
N ARG A 96 5.62 -11.78 -1.60
CA ARG A 96 6.38 -12.00 -2.85
C ARG A 96 6.21 -10.87 -3.85
N ARG A 97 4.99 -10.34 -3.98
CA ARG A 97 4.71 -9.16 -4.81
C ARG A 97 5.44 -7.92 -4.28
N ASN A 98 5.44 -7.72 -2.97
CA ASN A 98 6.11 -6.59 -2.32
C ASN A 98 7.63 -6.65 -2.51
N TRP A 99 8.23 -7.85 -2.37
CA TRP A 99 9.65 -8.08 -2.62
C TRP A 99 10.06 -7.85 -4.08
N ALA A 100 9.14 -8.05 -5.02
CA ALA A 100 9.36 -7.74 -6.44
C ALA A 100 9.20 -6.24 -6.77
N GLY A 101 9.12 -5.36 -5.77
CA GLY A 101 8.99 -3.90 -5.95
C GLY A 101 7.57 -3.42 -6.23
N ALA A 102 6.56 -4.29 -6.11
CA ALA A 102 5.15 -3.98 -6.36
C ALA A 102 4.33 -3.80 -5.06
N GLY A 103 5.00 -3.46 -3.95
CA GLY A 103 4.39 -3.31 -2.63
C GLY A 103 4.30 -1.90 -2.08
N HIS A 104 4.95 -0.95 -2.73
CA HIS A 104 4.86 0.46 -2.38
C HIS A 104 5.29 1.31 -3.58
N SER A 105 4.65 2.47 -3.75
CA SER A 105 5.17 3.48 -4.65
C SER A 105 6.47 4.02 -4.07
N LEU A 106 7.56 3.98 -4.86
CA LEU A 106 8.84 4.57 -4.50
C LEU A 106 8.70 6.06 -4.14
N GLN A 107 7.81 6.77 -4.84
CA GLN A 107 7.50 8.17 -4.57
C GLN A 107 6.91 8.38 -3.17
N GLN A 108 6.06 7.44 -2.73
CA GLN A 108 5.42 7.51 -1.41
C GLN A 108 6.41 7.18 -0.28
N VAL A 109 7.30 6.20 -0.48
CA VAL A 109 8.25 5.76 0.55
C VAL A 109 9.46 6.68 0.67
N THR A 110 9.99 7.17 -0.44
CA THR A 110 11.13 8.10 -0.41
C THR A 110 10.69 9.54 -0.06
N GLY A 111 9.38 9.80 -0.01
CA GLY A 111 8.81 11.06 0.44
C GLY A 111 9.33 12.28 -0.32
N HIS A 112 9.61 13.36 0.41
CA HIS A 112 10.06 14.63 -0.16
C HIS A 112 11.38 14.52 -0.94
N ASP A 113 12.27 13.59 -0.56
CA ASP A 113 13.54 13.38 -1.27
C ASP A 113 13.30 12.87 -2.70
N HIS A 114 12.21 12.14 -2.96
CA HIS A 114 11.88 11.73 -4.33
C HIS A 114 11.48 12.91 -5.21
N TYR A 115 10.70 13.85 -4.65
CA TYR A 115 10.14 14.98 -5.39
C TYR A 115 11.23 15.91 -5.90
N ASN A 116 12.29 16.10 -5.12
CA ASN A 116 13.35 17.08 -5.43
C ASN A 116 14.46 16.54 -6.34
N VAL A 117 14.60 15.22 -6.49
CA VAL A 117 15.75 14.62 -7.19
C VAL A 117 15.48 14.39 -8.68
N ASN A 118 14.24 14.15 -9.08
CA ASN A 118 13.85 13.98 -10.49
C ASN A 118 12.35 14.25 -10.70
N LEU A 119 11.97 15.51 -10.87
CA LEU A 119 10.60 15.92 -11.20
C LEU A 119 10.20 15.36 -12.57
N LYS A 120 9.57 14.17 -12.58
CA LYS A 120 8.95 13.62 -13.78
C LYS A 120 7.56 14.24 -13.95
N PRO A 121 7.16 14.61 -15.18
CA PRO A 121 5.78 15.02 -15.44
C PRO A 121 4.83 13.90 -15.02
N THR A 122 3.96 14.16 -14.04
CA THR A 122 2.97 13.18 -13.61
C THR A 122 1.88 13.09 -14.68
N MET A 123 1.98 12.09 -15.55
CA MET A 123 0.90 11.71 -16.45
C MET A 123 -0.14 10.95 -15.61
N GLY A 124 -1.15 11.65 -15.13
CA GLY A 124 -2.28 10.99 -14.47
C GLY A 124 -3.00 10.05 -15.44
N PHE A 125 -3.90 9.21 -14.93
CA PHE A 125 -4.78 8.37 -15.77
C PHE A 125 -5.52 9.19 -16.85
N ASN A 126 -5.78 10.44 -16.53
CA ASN A 126 -6.40 11.45 -17.38
C ASN A 126 -5.38 12.32 -18.16
N GLY A 127 -4.16 11.83 -18.37
CA GLY A 127 -3.05 12.52 -19.03
C GLY A 127 -2.37 13.58 -18.16
N ARG A 128 -1.50 14.39 -18.79
CA ARG A 128 -0.71 15.46 -18.15
C ARG A 128 -1.55 16.49 -17.38
N PHE A 129 -2.84 16.64 -17.72
CA PHE A 129 -3.81 17.53 -17.05
C PHE A 129 -4.90 16.77 -16.30
N GLY A 130 -4.60 15.56 -15.82
CA GLY A 130 -5.60 14.72 -15.17
C GLY A 130 -6.32 15.39 -13.99
N TYR A 131 -5.64 16.29 -13.28
CA TYR A 131 -6.23 17.10 -12.22
C TYR A 131 -7.40 17.98 -12.72
N ARG A 132 -7.30 18.56 -13.93
CA ARG A 132 -8.35 19.40 -14.52
C ARG A 132 -9.53 18.58 -14.98
N ARG A 133 -9.30 17.34 -15.42
CA ARG A 133 -10.37 16.40 -15.76
C ARG A 133 -11.10 15.92 -14.50
N ASN A 134 -10.42 15.79 -13.37
CA ASN A 134 -11.03 15.36 -12.10
C ASN A 134 -11.80 16.48 -11.38
N THR A 135 -11.44 17.75 -11.57
CA THR A 135 -12.10 18.89 -10.94
C THR A 135 -13.05 19.58 -11.93
N PRO A 136 -14.39 19.44 -11.80
CA PRO A 136 -15.34 19.92 -12.79
C PRO A 136 -15.21 21.41 -13.13
N SER A 137 -14.98 22.28 -12.13
CA SER A 137 -14.81 23.72 -12.35
C SER A 137 -13.62 24.04 -13.25
N LEU A 138 -12.51 23.31 -13.10
CA LEU A 138 -11.29 23.52 -13.87
C LEU A 138 -11.39 23.05 -15.33
N ARG A 139 -12.44 22.33 -15.72
CA ARG A 139 -12.72 21.96 -17.12
C ARG A 139 -13.15 23.17 -17.95
N HIS A 140 -13.74 24.18 -17.32
CA HIS A 140 -14.26 25.36 -18.02
C HIS A 140 -13.23 26.48 -18.18
N HIS A 141 -11.99 26.30 -17.68
CA HIS A 141 -10.95 27.32 -17.70
C HIS A 141 -9.74 26.88 -18.53
N THR A 142 -9.19 27.80 -19.32
CA THR A 142 -7.94 27.60 -20.07
C THR A 142 -6.77 27.33 -19.13
N SER A 143 -5.77 26.56 -19.57
CA SER A 143 -4.61 26.25 -18.72
C SER A 143 -3.80 27.50 -18.47
N VAL A 144 -3.43 27.75 -17.21
CA VAL A 144 -2.49 28.82 -16.86
C VAL A 144 -1.10 28.59 -17.50
N PHE A 145 -0.84 27.36 -17.95
CA PHE A 145 0.37 26.98 -18.68
C PHE A 145 0.21 27.05 -20.21
N GLY A 146 -0.88 27.60 -20.73
CA GLY A 146 -1.08 27.83 -22.17
C GLY A 146 -1.32 26.58 -23.03
N GLU A 147 -1.36 25.38 -22.45
CA GLU A 147 -1.60 24.15 -23.22
C GLU A 147 -3.08 24.02 -23.61
N ILE A 148 -3.34 23.95 -24.93
CA ILE A 148 -4.63 23.67 -25.54
C ILE A 148 -4.83 22.16 -25.50
N THR A 149 -5.72 21.66 -24.63
CA THR A 149 -6.11 20.25 -24.66
C THR A 149 -6.94 19.98 -25.91
N GLN A 150 -6.36 19.25 -26.88
CA GLN A 150 -7.04 18.85 -28.13
C GLN A 150 -8.21 17.87 -27.94
N PHE A 151 -8.40 17.34 -26.73
CA PHE A 151 -9.48 16.42 -26.42
C PHE A 151 -10.68 17.16 -25.83
N PRO A 152 -11.92 16.86 -26.31
CA PRO A 152 -13.12 17.39 -25.70
C PRO A 152 -13.17 17.03 -24.21
N LEU A 153 -13.63 17.96 -23.39
CA LEU A 153 -13.81 17.76 -21.94
C LEU A 153 -15.17 17.12 -21.61
N PHE A 154 -15.73 16.38 -22.56
CA PHE A 154 -17.01 15.69 -22.51
C PHE A 154 -16.79 14.20 -22.73
#